data_AF-A0A2K3JKD5-F1
#
_entry.id   AF-A0A2K3JKD5-F1
#
_cell.length_a   1.000
_cell.length_b   1.000
_cell.length_c   1.000
_cell.angle_alpha   90.00
_cell.angle_beta   90.00
_cell.angle_gamma   90.00
#
_symmetry.space_group_name_H-M   'P 1'
#
loop_
_entity.id
_entity.type
_entity.pdbx_description
1 polymer ?
#
loop_
_entity_poly.entity_id
_entity_poly.type
_entity_poly.pdbx_seq_one_letter_code
_entity_poly.pdbx_strand_id
1 'polypeptide(L)' 'KNHHTKFFQPGSPDNVPPGTVVDNKICHPRNYDFYLCAHAGMIGTSRPTHYHVLLDEIGFSPDDLQELVHSLSYV' A
#
# COMPACT_ATOMS: atom_id res chain seq x y z
N LYS A 1 -4.39 -7.83 -4.95
CA LYS A 1 -5.39 -7.85 -3.84
C LYS A 1 -5.54 -9.22 -3.14
N ASN A 2 -5.35 -10.35 -3.83
CA ASN A 2 -5.38 -11.66 -3.18
C ASN A 2 -4.02 -12.01 -2.58
N HIS A 3 -3.82 -11.62 -1.31
CA HIS A 3 -2.74 -12.06 -0.44
C HIS A 3 -3.23 -12.10 1.01
N HIS A 4 -2.37 -12.58 1.91
CA HIS A 4 -2.69 -12.79 3.33
C HIS A 4 -2.23 -11.66 4.26
N THR A 5 -1.41 -10.71 3.78
CA THR A 5 -1.00 -9.53 4.56
C THR A 5 -2.20 -8.69 5.02
N LYS A 6 -2.16 -8.22 6.26
CA LYS A 6 -3.16 -7.37 6.94
C LYS A 6 -2.44 -6.35 7.80
N PHE A 7 -2.99 -5.14 7.91
CA PHE A 7 -2.45 -4.07 8.76
C PHE A 7 -3.50 -3.64 9.78
N PHE A 8 -3.03 -3.28 10.97
CA PHE A 8 -3.85 -2.90 12.11
C PHE A 8 -3.25 -1.69 12.80
N GLN A 9 -4.11 -0.85 13.37
CA GLN A 9 -3.68 0.27 14.20
C GLN A 9 -3.38 -0.22 15.63
N PRO A 10 -2.27 0.19 16.27
CA PRO A 10 -1.99 -0.17 17.65
C PRO A 10 -3.08 0.37 18.59
N GLY A 11 -3.71 -0.52 19.37
CA GLY A 11 -4.71 -0.13 20.37
C GLY A 11 -6.07 0.33 19.83
N SER A 12 -6.30 0.21 18.52
CA SER A 12 -7.61 0.49 17.91
C SER A 12 -8.15 -0.76 17.20
N PRO A 13 -9.48 -1.04 17.31
CA PRO A 13 -10.13 -2.09 16.53
C PRO A 13 -10.36 -1.70 15.06
N ASP A 14 -10.12 -0.44 14.70
CA ASP A 14 -10.41 0.09 13.37
C ASP A 14 -9.37 -0.35 12.33
N ASN A 15 -9.80 -0.37 11.07
CA ASN A 15 -8.89 -0.53 9.94
C ASN A 15 -7.90 0.63 9.86
N VAL A 16 -6.74 0.39 9.24
CA VAL A 16 -5.79 1.48 8.95
C VAL A 16 -6.44 2.57 8.08
N PRO A 17 -6.05 3.85 8.26
CA PRO A 17 -6.63 4.95 7.48
C PRO A 17 -6.43 4.79 5.97
N PRO A 18 -7.36 5.30 5.14
CA PRO A 18 -7.13 5.43 3.71
C PRO A 18 -5.86 6.24 3.43
N GLY A 19 -5.08 5.82 2.43
CA GLY A 19 -3.78 6.41 2.12
C GLY A 19 -2.62 5.83 2.92
N THR A 20 -2.85 4.84 3.81
CA THR A 20 -1.74 4.17 4.51
C THR A 20 -0.84 3.45 3.50
N VAL A 21 0.44 3.81 3.49
CA VAL A 21 1.49 3.14 2.71
C VAL A 21 2.46 2.42 3.63
N VAL A 22 2.89 1.22 3.22
CA VAL A 22 3.95 0.45 3.88
C VAL A 22 4.93 -0.03 2.83
N ASP A 23 6.15 0.49 2.87
CA ASP A 23 7.24 0.24 1.91
C ASP A 23 8.52 -0.28 2.59
N ASN A 24 8.48 -0.52 3.91
CA ASN A 24 9.63 -0.96 4.69
C ASN A 24 9.32 -2.18 5.57
N LYS A 25 10.39 -2.83 6.05
CA LYS A 25 10.44 -4.00 6.97
C LYS A 25 9.83 -5.30 6.48
N ILE A 26 8.62 -5.25 5.92
CA ILE A 26 7.85 -6.42 5.45
C ILE A 26 7.82 -6.55 3.93
N CYS A 27 8.33 -5.53 3.23
CA CYS A 27 8.52 -5.52 1.78
C CYS A 27 9.72 -6.38 1.38
N HIS A 28 9.86 -6.65 0.09
CA HIS A 28 10.96 -7.41 -0.47
C HIS A 28 12.31 -6.71 -0.16
N PRO A 29 13.35 -7.45 0.26
CA PRO A 29 14.60 -6.84 0.73
C PRO A 29 15.48 -6.23 -0.37
N ARG A 30 15.04 -6.22 -1.63
CA ARG A 30 15.90 -5.88 -2.80
C ARG A 30 15.11 -5.20 -3.91
N ASN A 31 13.99 -5.80 -4.29
CA ASN A 31 13.08 -5.22 -5.28
C ASN A 31 12.23 -4.14 -4.62
N TYR A 32 11.74 -3.20 -5.43
CA TYR A 32 10.84 -2.18 -4.94
C TYR A 32 9.39 -2.67 -4.99
N ASP A 33 8.81 -2.86 -3.81
CA ASP A 33 7.41 -3.19 -3.61
C ASP A 33 6.85 -2.44 -2.40
N PHE A 34 5.56 -2.18 -2.42
CA PHE A 34 4.88 -1.47 -1.34
C PHE A 34 3.42 -1.91 -1.24
N TYR A 35 2.85 -1.73 -0.05
CA TYR A 35 1.43 -1.88 0.19
C TYR A 35 0.76 -0.52 0.29
N LEU A 36 -0.41 -0.37 -0.33
CA LEU A 36 -1.24 0.83 -0.22
C LEU A 36 -2.68 0.46 0.14
N CYS A 37 -3.22 1.08 1.18
CA CYS A 37 -4.64 1.00 1.54
C CYS A 37 -5.37 2.26 1.06
N ALA A 38 -5.76 2.33 -0.22
CA ALA A 38 -6.32 3.56 -0.81
C ALA A 38 -7.75 3.93 -0.32
N HIS A 39 -8.54 2.96 0.17
CA HIS A 39 -9.95 3.17 0.54
C HIS A 39 -10.22 2.78 1.99
N ALA A 40 -11.29 3.36 2.56
CA ALA A 40 -11.75 3.00 3.90
C ALA A 40 -12.39 1.61 3.88
N GLY A 41 -11.90 0.71 4.73
CA GLY A 41 -12.54 -0.57 4.97
C GLY A 41 -13.73 -0.40 5.91
N MET A 42 -14.95 -0.31 5.36
CA MET A 42 -16.18 -0.13 6.16
C MET A 42 -16.60 -1.39 6.93
N ILE A 43 -16.34 -2.57 6.38
CA ILE A 43 -16.77 -3.86 6.95
C ILE A 43 -15.60 -4.84 6.92
N GLY A 44 -15.39 -5.54 8.04
CA GLY A 44 -14.30 -6.50 8.20
C GLY A 44 -12.93 -5.83 8.17
N THR A 45 -11.88 -6.63 7.90
CA THR A 45 -10.51 -6.12 7.81
C THR A 45 -10.16 -5.67 6.40
N SER A 46 -9.61 -4.46 6.25
CA SER A 46 -9.18 -3.94 4.95
C SER A 46 -8.09 -4.84 4.34
N ARG A 47 -8.15 -4.95 3.00
CA ARG A 47 -7.12 -5.65 2.22
C ARG A 47 -6.28 -4.60 1.51
N PRO A 48 -5.09 -4.26 2.03
CA PRO A 48 -4.19 -3.35 1.34
C PRO A 48 -3.82 -3.95 -0.02
N THR A 49 -3.57 -3.15 -1.05
CA THR A 49 -3.10 -3.64 -2.34
C THR A 49 -1.57 -3.69 -2.32
N HIS A 50 -0.99 -4.84 -2.66
CA HIS A 50 0.46 -5.01 -2.85
C HIS A 50 0.84 -4.64 -4.28
N TYR A 51 1.71 -3.66 -4.44
CA TYR A 51 2.29 -3.22 -5.71
C TYR A 51 3.74 -3.70 -5.80
N HIS A 52 4.10 -4.29 -6.94
CA HIS A 52 5.47 -4.69 -7.26
C HIS A 52 5.92 -3.91 -8.47
N VAL A 53 7.02 -3.16 -8.33
CA VAL A 53 7.63 -2.46 -9.45
C VAL A 53 8.60 -3.45 -10.12
N LEU A 54 8.16 -4.01 -11.25
CA LEU A 54 8.95 -4.99 -11.99
C LEU A 54 10.01 -4.33 -12.88
N LEU A 55 9.71 -3.14 -13.39
CA LEU A 55 10.57 -2.35 -14.24
C LEU A 55 10.21 -0.87 -14.06
N ASP A 56 11.22 -0.03 -13.89
CA ASP A 56 11.09 1.42 -13.92
C ASP A 56 12.22 2.01 -14.77
N GLU A 57 11.87 2.47 -15.97
CA GLU A 57 12.79 3.18 -16.87
C GLU A 57 12.64 4.70 -16.78
N ILE A 58 11.60 5.18 -16.09
CA ILE A 58 11.32 6.61 -15.90
C ILE A 58 12.20 7.15 -14.78
N GLY A 59 12.51 6.32 -13.78
CA GLY A 59 13.35 6.67 -12.64
C GLY A 59 12.56 7.44 -11.59
N PHE A 60 11.36 6.95 -11.25
CA PHE A 60 10.54 7.55 -10.21
C PHE A 60 11.22 7.46 -8.85
N SER A 61 11.04 8.50 -8.03
CA SER A 61 11.25 8.34 -6.60
C SER A 61 10.14 7.45 -6.01
N PRO A 62 10.41 6.72 -4.91
CA PRO A 62 9.39 5.94 -4.24
C PRO A 62 8.14 6.74 -3.90
N ASP A 63 8.32 7.95 -3.36
CA ASP A 63 7.24 8.84 -2.94
C ASP A 63 6.37 9.28 -4.13
N ASP A 64 7.00 9.71 -5.24
CA ASP A 64 6.28 10.16 -6.44
C ASP A 64 5.41 9.03 -7.02
N LEU A 65 5.94 7.81 -7.07
CA LEU A 65 5.20 6.67 -7.59
C LEU A 65 4.02 6.29 -6.67
N GLN A 66 4.24 6.31 -5.35
CA GLN A 66 3.21 6.00 -4.37
C GLN A 66 2.07 7.03 -4.43
N GLU A 67 2.38 8.32 -4.54
CA GLU A 67 1.41 9.40 -4.67
C GLU A 67 0.62 9.31 -5.99
N LEU A 68 1.30 9.01 -7.09
CA LEU A 68 0.66 8.79 -8.39
C LEU A 68 -0.35 7.64 -8.31
N VAL A 69 0.06 6.49 -7.78
CA VAL A 69 -0.79 5.30 -7.66
C VAL A 69 -1.97 5.55 -6.71
N HIS A 70 -1.76 6.32 -5.64
CA HIS A 70 -2.82 6.73 -4.73
C HIS A 70 -3.83 7.64 -5.42
N SER A 71 -3.36 8.64 -6.16
CA SER A 71 -4.20 9.57 -6.92
C SER A 71 -5.05 8.86 -7.97
N LEU A 72 -4.47 7.91 -8.71
CA LEU A 72 -5.17 7.09 -9.70
C LEU A 72 -6.27 6.20 -9.09
N SER A 73 -6.25 5.97 -7.77
CA SER A 73 -7.27 5.16 -7.10
C SER A 73 -8.59 5.91 -6.86
N TYR A 74 -8.64 7.23 -7.11
CA TYR A 74 -9.82 8.08 -6.95
C TYR A 74 -10.39 8.60 -8.28
N VAL A 75 -9.81 8.17 -9.40
CA VAL A 75 -10.30 8.43 -10.76
C VAL A 75 -11.19 7.28 -11.19
#